data_AF-A0A0D0A4H7-F1
#
_entry.id   AF-A0A0D0A4H7-F1
#
_cell.length_a   1.000
_cell.length_b   1.000
_cell.length_c   1.000
_cell.angle_alpha   90.00
_cell.angle_beta   90.00
_cell.angle_gamma   90.00
#
_symmetry.space_group_name_H-M   'P 1'
#
loop_
_entity.id
_entity.type
_entity.pdbx_description
1 polymer ?
#
loop_
_entity_poly.entity_id
_entity_poly.type
_entity_poly.pdbx_seq_one_letter_code
_entity_poly.pdbx_strand_id
1 'polypeptide(L)' 'LLTYVRPTLSDKDIPHRKTLREEILKKAKATEVRVKEILKDIPGKVSFTFDAWTSDPGDPFLSVT' A
#
# COMPACT_ATOMS: atom_id res chain seq x y z
N LEU A 1 -7.77 6.60 6.83
CA LEU A 1 -7.15 7.32 5.67
C LEU A 1 -6.55 8.66 6.09
N LEU A 2 -7.33 9.62 6.59
CA LEU A 2 -6.79 10.91 7.07
C LEU A 2 -5.73 10.74 8.17
N THR A 3 -5.97 9.89 9.17
CA THR A 3 -5.00 9.55 10.23
C THR A 3 -3.70 8.90 9.71
N TYR A 4 -3.77 8.17 8.60
CA TYR A 4 -2.59 7.57 7.97
C TYR A 4 -1.72 8.62 7.26
N VAL A 5 -2.33 9.71 6.77
CA VAL A 5 -1.64 10.80 6.05
C VAL A 5 -1.28 11.98 6.98
N ARG A 6 -1.94 12.12 8.13
CA ARG A 6 -1.71 13.17 9.14
C ARG A 6 -0.26 13.46 9.54
N PRO A 7 0.68 12.49 9.63
CA PRO A 7 2.05 12.80 10.05
C PRO A 7 2.80 13.79 9.13
N THR A 8 2.35 13.96 7.88
CA THR A 8 2.97 14.86 6.88
C THR A 8 2.09 16.06 6.50
N LEU A 9 0.88 16.18 7.06
CA LEU A 9 -0.04 17.28 6.78
C LEU A 9 -0.24 18.12 8.06
N SER A 10 -0.27 19.44 7.92
CA SER A 10 -0.59 20.34 9.04
C SER A 10 -2.02 20.10 9.51
N ASP A 11 -2.28 20.16 10.82
CA ASP A 11 -3.63 20.03 11.40
C ASP A 11 -4.62 21.10 10.87
N LYS A 12 -4.09 22.17 10.26
CA LYS A 12 -4.89 23.25 9.65
C LYS A 12 -5.30 22.97 8.21
N ASP A 13 -4.74 21.93 7.57
CA ASP A 13 -5.03 21.60 6.18
C ASP A 13 -6.11 20.51 6.14
N ILE A 14 -7.27 20.81 5.55
CA ILE A 14 -8.18 19.76 5.07
C ILE A 14 -7.62 19.30 3.72
N PRO A 15 -6.97 18.12 3.65
CA PRO A 15 -6.29 17.74 2.43
C PRO A 15 -7.31 17.44 1.34
N HIS A 16 -7.10 18.05 0.18
CA HIS A 16 -7.86 17.70 -1.01
C HIS A 16 -7.60 16.23 -1.38
N ARG A 17 -8.56 15.59 -2.06
CA ARG A 17 -8.46 14.19 -2.52
C ARG A 17 -7.14 13.90 -3.25
N LYS A 18 -6.67 14.85 -4.07
CA LYS A 18 -5.42 14.75 -4.81
C LYS A 18 -4.20 14.67 -3.88
N THR A 19 -4.13 15.56 -2.89
CA THR A 19 -3.08 15.59 -1.86
C THR A 19 -3.03 14.28 -1.08
N LEU A 20 -4.19 13.74 -0.69
CA LEU A 20 -4.27 12.44 -0.01
C LEU A 20 -3.72 11.30 -0.87
N ARG A 21 -4.12 11.24 -2.15
CA ARG A 21 -3.63 10.22 -3.08
C ARG A 21 -2.11 10.29 -3.25
N GLU A 22 -1.57 11.49 -3.45
CA GLU A 22 -0.13 11.69 -3.66
C GLU A 22 0.69 11.25 -2.44
N GLU A 23 0.25 11.60 -1.24
CA GLU A 23 0.93 11.18 -0.01
C GLU A 23 0.86 9.66 0.23
N ILE A 24 -0.28 9.02 -0.07
CA ILE A 24 -0.39 7.55 0.02
C ILE A 24 0.59 6.89 -0.95
N LEU A 25 0.63 7.35 -2.20
CA LEU A 25 1.55 6.81 -3.20
C LEU A 25 3.01 7.04 -2.83
N LYS A 26 3.34 8.20 -2.26
CA LYS A 26 4.69 8.50 -1.76
C LYS A 26 5.12 7.53 -0.66
N LYS A 27 4.24 7.27 0.33
CA LYS A 27 4.50 6.29 1.40
C LYS A 27 4.60 4.86 0.88
N ALA A 28 3.77 4.49 -0.09
CA ALA A 28 3.81 3.18 -0.72
C ALA A 28 5.16 2.93 -1.42
N LYS A 29 5.65 3.90 -2.22
CA LYS A 29 6.97 3.83 -2.87
C LYS A 29 8.12 3.69 -1.87
N ALA A 30 8.10 4.47 -0.80
CA ALA A 30 9.12 4.37 0.26
C ALA A 30 9.12 2.98 0.93
N THR A 31 7.92 2.43 1.16
CA THR A 31 7.76 1.08 1.73
C THR A 31 8.24 0.00 0.77
N GLU A 32 7.92 0.12 -0.51
CA GLU A 32 8.37 -0.81 -1.56
C GLU A 32 9.90 -0.90 -1.62
N VAL A 33 10.60 0.24 -1.60
CA VAL A 33 12.08 0.27 -1.59
C VAL A 33 12.62 -0.46 -0.36
N ARG A 34 12.06 -0.21 0.82
CA ARG A 34 12.47 -0.87 2.06
C ARG A 34 12.23 -2.38 2.03
N VAL A 35 11.06 -2.81 1.55
CA VAL A 35 10.72 -4.24 1.44
C VAL A 35 11.63 -4.94 0.44
N LYS A 36 11.93 -4.32 -0.71
CA LYS A 36 12.88 -4.87 -1.68
C LYS A 36 14.25 -5.11 -1.06
N GLU A 37 14.74 -4.18 -0.25
CA GLU A 37 16.03 -4.35 0.42
C GLU A 37 16.01 -5.53 1.39
N ILE A 38 14.97 -5.61 2.23
CA ILE A 38 14.79 -6.73 3.17
C ILE A 38 14.73 -8.08 2.43
N LEU A 39 14.01 -8.15 1.31
CA LEU A 39 13.83 -9.40 0.56
C LEU A 39 15.12 -9.90 -0.11
N LYS A 40 16.11 -9.05 -0.39
CA LYS A 40 17.40 -9.49 -0.97
C LYS A 40 18.16 -10.44 -0.05
N ASP A 41 18.04 -10.20 1.25
CA ASP A 41 18.86 -10.86 2.26
C ASP A 41 18.09 -11.94 3.06
N ILE A 42 16.85 -12.27 2.68
CA ILE A 42 16.07 -13.32 3.36
C ILE A 42 16.38 -14.69 2.74
N PRO A 43 17.10 -15.58 3.46
CA PRO A 43 17.34 -16.93 2.98
C PRO A 43 16.07 -17.79 3.10
N GLY A 44 15.46 -18.13 1.95
CA GLY A 44 14.61 -19.32 1.79
C GLY A 44 13.33 -19.40 2.64
N LYS A 45 12.80 -18.29 3.15
CA LYS A 45 11.62 -18.26 4.04
C LYS A 45 10.45 -17.42 3.51
N VAL A 46 10.41 -17.17 2.21
CA VAL A 46 9.31 -16.42 1.59
C VAL A 46 8.33 -17.41 0.99
N SER A 47 7.11 -17.41 1.48
CA SER A 47 5.96 -18.09 0.88
C SER A 47 4.97 -17.03 0.41
N PHE A 48 4.36 -17.24 -0.74
CA PHE A 48 3.27 -16.40 -1.20
C PHE A 48 1.95 -17.12 -0.97
N THR A 49 0.96 -16.34 -0.53
CA THR A 49 -0.44 -16.76 -0.53
C THR A 49 -1.17 -15.95 -1.58
N PHE A 50 -2.11 -16.58 -2.28
CA PHE A 50 -3.02 -15.87 -3.16
C PHE A 50 -4.45 -16.18 -2.74
N ASP A 51 -5.27 -15.14 -2.78
CA ASP A 51 -6.70 -15.24 -2.56
C ASP A 51 -7.39 -14.72 -3.82
N ALA A 52 -8.30 -15.50 -4.37
CA ALA A 52 -8.99 -15.20 -5.60
C ALA A 52 -10.50 -15.32 -5.36
N TRP A 53 -11.23 -14.25 -5.64
CA TRP A 53 -12.67 -14.20 -5.43
C TRP A 53 -13.33 -13.32 -6.50
N THR A 54 -14.64 -13.43 -6.62
CA THR A 54 -15.46 -12.52 -7.44
C THR A 54 -16.41 -11.77 -6.53
N SER A 55 -16.49 -10.45 -6.65
CA SER A 55 -17.48 -9.64 -5.91
C SER A 55 -18.87 -9.80 -6.54
N ASP A 56 -18.94 -9.52 -7.84
CA ASP A 56 -20.09 -9.60 -8.73
C ASP A 56 -19.71 -10.40 -9.99
N PRO A 57 -20.69 -10.95 -10.74
CA PRO A 57 -20.42 -11.63 -12.00
C PRO A 57 -19.64 -10.71 -12.97
N GLY A 58 -18.42 -11.11 -13.33
CA GLY A 58 -17.54 -10.34 -14.21
C GLY A 58 -16.55 -9.41 -13.51
N ASP A 59 -16.51 -9.38 -12.17
CA ASP A 59 -15.54 -8.59 -11.39
C ASP A 59 -14.61 -9.50 -10.55
N PRO A 60 -13.59 -10.13 -11.17
CA PRO A 60 -12.65 -11.00 -10.49
C PRO A 60 -11.53 -10.22 -9.80
N PHE A 61 -11.21 -10.62 -8.58
CA PHE A 61 -10.11 -10.11 -7.78
C PHE A 61 -9.05 -11.17 -7.52
N LEU A 62 -7.81 -10.72 -7.41
CA LEU A 62 -6.67 -11.51 -6.98
C LEU A 62 -5.87 -10.69 -5.98
N SER A 63 -5.76 -11.18 -4.75
CA SER A 63 -4.83 -10.69 -3.74
C SER A 63 -3.62 -11.61 -3.69
N VAL A 64 -2.44 -11.03 -3.48
CA VAL A 64 -1.19 -11.74 -3.25
C VAL A 64 -0.53 -11.16 -2.00
N THR A 65 -0.11 -12.02 -1.08
CA THR A 65 0.62 -11.64 0.15
C THR A 65 1.88 -12.47 0.29
#